data_AF-A0A2V9X1K4-F1
#
_entry.id   AF-A0A2V9X1K4-F1
#
_cell.length_a   1.000
_cell.length_b   1.000
_cell.length_c   1.000
_cell.angle_alpha   90.00
_cell.angle_beta   90.00
_cell.angle_gamma   90.00
#
_symmetry.space_group_name_H-M   'P 1'
#
loop_
_entity.id
_entity.type
_entity.pdbx_description
1 polymer ?
#
loop_
_entity_poly.entity_id
_entity_poly.type
_entity_poly.pdbx_seq_one_letter_code
_entity_poly.pdbx_strand_id
1 'polypeptide(L)'
;MSGPRRLAVVGAEEEQPYLQRETIEPSFACVMGEPLTAYALVASADGKVASAENPRKWPQMFDCRAALTDVPRTGVAVPPVRITLPDGTIVHSDQPDIDRIVSNIVHREVKLESAAPDMRSATAEEYWPDIEGLDHRDTVTDFGLPEGTFFDCAVVHLLTTAIVDRLRSLYPEGRFEVRRFRPNLVVEAASGNSDF
;
A
#
# COMPACT_ATOMS: atom_id res chain seq x y z
N MET A 1 -24.10 12.69 5.80
CA MET A 1 -22.94 13.62 5.86
C MET A 1 -21.68 12.78 5.73
N SER A 2 -20.84 13.02 4.71
CA SER A 2 -19.68 12.16 4.43
C SER A 2 -18.45 12.64 5.20
N GLY A 3 -17.98 11.85 6.15
CA GLY A 3 -16.73 12.13 6.88
C GLY A 3 -15.47 11.88 6.04
N PRO A 4 -14.32 12.46 6.41
CA PRO A 4 -13.08 12.34 5.64
C PRO A 4 -12.58 10.89 5.57
N ARG A 5 -12.40 10.37 4.36
CA ARG A 5 -11.86 9.02 4.09
C ARG A 5 -10.34 9.04 4.31
N ARG A 6 -9.80 7.96 4.89
CA ARG A 6 -8.43 7.85 5.44
C ARG A 6 -7.72 6.63 4.83
N LEU A 7 -6.41 6.74 4.60
CA LEU A 7 -5.61 5.82 3.77
C LEU A 7 -4.18 5.59 4.34
N ALA A 8 -3.67 4.36 4.35
CA ALA A 8 -2.28 3.98 4.75
C ALA A 8 -1.81 2.68 4.07
N VAL A 9 -0.49 2.42 4.04
CA VAL A 9 0.32 1.51 3.17
C VAL A 9 0.52 0.10 3.82
N VAL A 10 0.74 -1.05 3.14
CA VAL A 10 0.51 -1.48 1.71
C VAL A 10 -0.49 -2.67 1.66
N GLY A 11 -0.17 -3.80 1.02
CA GLY A 11 -0.74 -5.14 1.22
C GLY A 11 0.23 -6.22 0.72
N ALA A 12 0.56 -7.21 1.56
CA ALA A 12 1.37 -8.39 1.22
C ALA A 12 0.47 -9.63 1.15
N GLU A 13 0.65 -10.46 0.11
CA GLU A 13 -0.05 -11.74 -0.02
C GLU A 13 0.86 -12.74 -0.77
N GLU A 14 1.54 -13.59 -0.02
CA GLU A 14 2.34 -14.71 -0.51
C GLU A 14 1.40 -15.90 -0.79
N GLU A 15 1.22 -16.29 -2.05
CA GLU A 15 0.32 -17.40 -2.40
C GLU A 15 1.00 -18.77 -2.19
N GLN A 16 0.39 -19.61 -1.35
CA GLN A 16 0.67 -21.05 -1.33
C GLN A 16 -0.28 -21.81 -2.28
N PRO A 17 0.18 -22.82 -3.04
CA PRO A 17 -0.46 -23.20 -4.30
C PRO A 17 -1.59 -24.24 -4.18
N TYR A 18 -2.80 -23.85 -3.74
CA TYR A 18 -4.00 -24.70 -3.84
C TYR A 18 -5.32 -23.93 -4.03
N LEU A 19 -5.71 -23.64 -5.28
CA LEU A 19 -7.09 -23.27 -5.62
C LEU A 19 -7.58 -23.98 -6.89
N GLN A 20 -8.60 -24.83 -6.73
CA GLN A 20 -9.37 -25.36 -7.85
C GLN A 20 -10.30 -24.28 -8.41
N ARG A 21 -10.48 -24.26 -9.74
CA ARG A 21 -11.38 -23.31 -10.41
C ARG A 21 -12.84 -23.69 -10.18
N GLU A 22 -13.62 -22.78 -9.63
CA GLU A 22 -15.06 -22.72 -9.89
C GLU A 22 -15.47 -21.29 -10.27
N THR A 23 -16.27 -21.16 -11.33
CA THR A 23 -16.65 -19.87 -11.92
C THR A 23 -17.82 -19.27 -11.14
N ILE A 24 -17.57 -18.22 -10.37
CA ILE A 24 -18.61 -17.43 -9.71
C ILE A 24 -19.00 -16.26 -10.61
N GLU A 25 -20.27 -16.19 -11.04
CA GLU A 25 -20.80 -15.01 -11.74
C GLU A 25 -21.11 -13.88 -10.75
N PRO A 26 -20.48 -12.69 -10.85
CA PRO A 26 -20.70 -11.62 -9.87
C PRO A 26 -21.87 -10.70 -10.25
N SER A 27 -22.79 -10.46 -9.32
CA SER A 27 -23.65 -9.28 -9.35
C SER A 27 -22.87 -8.07 -8.85
N PHE A 28 -22.30 -7.29 -9.77
CA PHE A 28 -21.37 -6.21 -9.44
C PHE A 28 -22.01 -4.96 -8.81
N ALA A 29 -21.48 -4.56 -7.64
CA ALA A 29 -21.56 -3.19 -7.14
C ALA A 29 -20.12 -2.65 -6.97
N CYS A 30 -19.54 -2.15 -8.06
CA CYS A 30 -18.14 -1.71 -8.08
C CYS A 30 -17.97 -0.30 -7.50
N VAL A 31 -17.08 -0.16 -6.51
CA VAL A 31 -16.54 1.13 -6.07
C VAL A 31 -15.06 1.17 -6.43
N MET A 32 -14.73 1.76 -7.59
CA MET A 32 -13.36 1.91 -8.07
C MET A 32 -12.53 2.75 -7.10
N GLY A 33 -11.41 2.20 -6.60
CA GLY A 33 -10.40 2.93 -5.85
C GLY A 33 -9.30 3.50 -6.75
N GLU A 34 -9.09 4.82 -6.68
CA GLU A 34 -8.03 5.57 -7.38
C GLU A 34 -6.62 4.97 -7.17
N PRO A 35 -5.69 5.08 -8.15
CA PRO A 35 -4.37 4.47 -8.04
C PRO A 35 -3.46 5.26 -7.09
N LEU A 36 -2.97 4.58 -6.06
CA LEU A 36 -2.17 5.15 -4.97
C LEU A 36 -0.67 4.92 -5.13
N THR A 37 -0.27 4.53 -6.34
CA THR A 37 1.08 4.10 -6.75
C THR A 37 1.87 5.24 -7.40
N ALA A 38 1.28 6.44 -7.44
CA ALA A 38 1.78 7.56 -8.22
C ALA A 38 2.88 8.39 -7.52
N TYR A 39 3.18 8.10 -6.24
CA TYR A 39 4.27 8.71 -5.47
C TYR A 39 4.91 7.69 -4.53
N ALA A 40 6.21 7.84 -4.27
CA ALA A 40 6.95 7.08 -3.26
C ALA A 40 7.99 7.93 -2.51
N LEU A 41 8.43 7.46 -1.35
CA LEU A 41 9.61 7.98 -0.67
C LEU A 41 10.83 7.17 -1.10
N VAL A 42 11.83 7.83 -1.67
CA VAL A 42 13.08 7.22 -2.14
C VAL A 42 14.22 7.61 -1.20
N ALA A 43 14.92 6.65 -0.63
CA ALA A 43 16.00 6.90 0.32
C ALA A 43 17.26 7.44 -0.38
N SER A 44 17.77 8.58 0.09
CA SER A 44 18.91 9.27 -0.53
C SER A 44 20.24 8.52 -0.41
N ALA A 45 20.34 7.54 0.49
CA ALA A 45 21.57 6.81 0.79
C ALA A 45 21.84 5.62 -0.16
N ASP A 46 20.79 4.92 -0.58
CA ASP A 46 20.85 3.67 -1.33
C ASP A 46 19.93 3.67 -2.59
N GLY A 47 19.10 4.70 -2.77
CA GLY A 47 18.13 4.80 -3.86
C GLY A 47 16.91 3.89 -3.70
N LYS A 48 16.75 3.22 -2.55
CA LYS A 48 15.67 2.26 -2.34
C LYS A 48 14.36 2.95 -1.97
N VAL A 49 13.26 2.39 -2.44
CA VAL A 49 11.90 2.83 -2.12
C VAL A 49 11.53 2.38 -0.70
N ALA A 50 10.92 3.27 0.07
CA ALA A 50 10.35 2.93 1.37
C ALA A 50 9.11 2.03 1.20
N SER A 51 9.18 0.81 1.73
CA SER A 51 8.10 -0.18 1.68
C SER A 51 7.52 -0.47 3.07
N ALA A 52 6.26 -0.89 3.11
CA ALA A 52 5.65 -1.44 4.32
C ALA A 52 6.26 -2.78 4.74
N GLU A 53 6.88 -3.51 3.80
CA GLU A 53 7.53 -4.81 4.05
C GLU A 53 8.79 -4.70 4.93
N ASN A 54 9.35 -3.49 5.10
CA ASN A 54 10.34 -3.23 6.14
C ASN A 54 9.79 -2.21 7.18
N PRO A 55 8.81 -2.62 8.02
CA PRO A 55 8.15 -1.72 8.95
C PRO A 55 9.08 -1.31 10.11
N ARG A 56 10.19 -2.03 10.32
CA ARG A 56 11.26 -1.67 11.26
C ARG A 56 12.09 -0.48 10.75
N LYS A 57 12.33 -0.36 9.44
CA LYS A 57 13.07 0.76 8.82
C LYS A 57 12.19 2.01 8.62
N TRP A 58 10.88 1.83 8.43
CA TRP A 58 9.93 2.88 8.04
C TRP A 58 8.67 3.06 8.94
N PRO A 59 8.75 2.94 10.28
CA PRO A 59 7.54 2.88 11.12
C PRO A 59 6.67 4.15 11.08
N GLN A 60 7.27 5.35 10.93
CA GLN A 60 6.54 6.62 10.89
C GLN A 60 5.68 6.79 9.62
N MET A 61 5.92 6.01 8.56
CA MET A 61 5.13 6.07 7.33
C MET A 61 3.66 5.67 7.58
N PHE A 62 3.41 4.79 8.54
CA PHE A 62 2.05 4.30 8.85
C PHE A 62 1.18 5.30 9.61
N ASP A 63 1.78 6.32 10.24
CA ASP A 63 1.08 7.41 10.91
C ASP A 63 0.64 8.52 9.93
N CYS A 64 1.33 8.63 8.79
CA CYS A 64 0.99 9.54 7.70
C CYS A 64 -0.23 9.07 6.89
N ARG A 65 -0.91 10.01 6.23
CA ARG A 65 -2.00 9.70 5.28
C ARG A 65 -1.86 10.53 4.01
N ALA A 66 -1.84 9.86 2.86
CA ALA A 66 -1.74 10.50 1.56
C ALA A 66 -3.09 10.49 0.81
N ALA A 67 -3.32 11.49 -0.03
CA ALA A 67 -4.36 11.48 -1.06
C ALA A 67 -3.96 12.40 -2.22
N LEU A 68 -4.23 11.99 -3.45
CA LEU A 68 -4.08 12.88 -4.60
C LEU A 68 -5.10 14.03 -4.52
N THR A 69 -4.75 15.20 -5.06
CA THR A 69 -5.61 16.38 -5.07
C THR A 69 -6.66 16.36 -6.18
N ASP A 70 -6.43 15.57 -7.24
CA ASP A 70 -7.33 15.34 -8.38
C ASP A 70 -7.17 13.90 -8.89
N VAL A 71 -8.05 13.46 -9.79
CA VAL A 71 -8.02 12.13 -10.44
C VAL A 71 -6.86 12.07 -11.46
N PRO A 72 -5.97 11.06 -11.39
CA PRO A 72 -4.94 10.81 -12.39
C PRO A 72 -5.50 10.66 -13.79
N ARG A 73 -4.80 11.23 -14.78
CA ARG A 73 -5.17 11.15 -16.20
C ARG A 73 -3.98 10.70 -17.02
N THR A 74 -4.18 9.65 -17.83
CA THR A 74 -3.16 9.09 -18.71
C THR A 74 -2.59 10.16 -19.64
N GLY A 75 -1.26 10.26 -19.72
CA GLY A 75 -0.56 11.25 -20.55
C GLY A 75 -0.51 12.67 -19.95
N VAL A 76 -0.97 12.86 -18.72
CA VAL A 76 -0.81 14.11 -17.94
C VAL A 76 0.08 13.83 -16.74
N ALA A 77 0.81 14.85 -16.26
CA ALA A 77 1.55 14.75 -15.01
C ALA A 77 0.64 14.36 -13.84
N VAL A 78 1.18 13.57 -12.90
CA VAL A 78 0.46 13.13 -11.70
C VAL A 78 -0.03 14.35 -10.90
N PRO A 79 -1.32 14.40 -10.49
CA PRO A 79 -1.81 15.46 -9.61
C PRO A 79 -1.05 15.50 -8.28
N PRO A 80 -0.77 16.67 -7.68
CA PRO A 80 -0.08 16.74 -6.39
C PRO A 80 -0.73 15.87 -5.31
N VAL A 81 0.08 15.23 -4.48
CA VAL A 81 -0.38 14.50 -3.29
C VAL A 81 -0.39 15.44 -2.08
N ARG A 82 -1.53 15.48 -1.37
CA ARG A 82 -1.60 16.04 -0.01
C ARG A 82 -1.25 14.95 0.98
N ILE A 83 -0.40 15.26 1.94
CA ILE A 83 0.05 14.35 3.00
C ILE A 83 -0.37 14.96 4.34
N THR A 84 -1.22 14.25 5.09
CA THR A 84 -1.50 14.54 6.50
C THR A 84 -0.43 13.86 7.33
N LEU A 85 0.33 14.65 8.08
CA LEU A 85 1.40 14.23 8.98
C LEU A 85 0.82 13.73 10.33
N PRO A 86 1.64 13.09 11.19
CA PRO A 86 1.16 12.50 12.46
C PRO A 86 0.58 13.53 13.45
N ASP A 87 1.04 14.78 13.40
CA ASP A 87 0.53 15.92 14.18
C ASP A 87 -0.79 16.50 13.63
N GLY A 88 -1.24 16.03 12.47
CA GLY A 88 -2.40 16.54 11.74
C GLY A 88 -2.10 17.68 10.76
N THR A 89 -0.85 18.15 10.66
CA THR A 89 -0.42 19.14 9.66
C THR A 89 -0.61 18.55 8.24
N ILE A 90 -1.04 19.39 7.29
CA ILE A 90 -1.21 18.99 5.88
C ILE A 90 -0.15 19.70 5.04
N VAL A 91 0.62 18.90 4.30
CA VAL A 91 1.66 19.34 3.36
C VAL A 91 1.37 18.81 1.96
N HIS A 92 1.98 19.40 0.95
CA HIS A 92 1.69 19.09 -0.46
C HIS A 92 2.99 18.82 -1.24
N SER A 93 2.94 17.92 -2.22
CA SER A 93 4.11 17.51 -3.00
C SER A 93 4.67 18.58 -3.95
N ASP A 94 3.98 19.69 -4.13
CA ASP A 94 4.42 20.87 -4.89
C ASP A 94 5.10 21.93 -4.01
N GLN A 95 5.23 21.69 -2.70
CA GLN A 95 5.96 22.58 -1.79
C GLN A 95 7.47 22.43 -1.98
N PRO A 96 8.23 23.55 -2.04
CA PRO A 96 9.66 23.54 -2.37
C PRO A 96 10.54 22.88 -1.30
N ASP A 97 10.00 22.63 -0.11
CA ASP A 97 10.68 22.00 1.01
C ASP A 97 10.08 20.64 1.41
N ILE A 98 9.26 20.03 0.54
CA ILE A 98 8.60 18.75 0.83
C ILE A 98 9.58 17.64 1.23
N ASP A 99 10.68 17.45 0.49
CA ASP A 99 11.71 16.43 0.78
C ASP A 99 12.27 16.57 2.21
N ARG A 100 12.54 17.82 2.62
CA ARG A 100 12.99 18.16 3.98
C ARG A 100 11.92 17.83 5.02
N ILE A 101 10.65 18.11 4.72
CA ILE A 101 9.53 17.80 5.62
C ILE A 101 9.38 16.29 5.78
N VAL A 102 9.28 15.52 4.70
CA VAL A 102 9.11 14.07 4.79
C VAL A 102 10.31 13.39 5.42
N SER A 103 11.54 13.85 5.14
CA SER A 103 12.78 13.34 5.77
C SER A 103 12.79 13.52 7.29
N ASN A 104 12.32 14.68 7.78
CA ASN A 104 12.20 14.92 9.22
C ASN A 104 11.18 13.98 9.87
N ILE A 105 10.09 13.66 9.18
CA ILE A 105 9.00 12.79 9.69
C ILE A 105 9.41 11.32 9.72
N VAL A 106 10.13 10.82 8.70
CA VAL A 106 10.65 9.43 8.69
C VAL A 106 12.03 9.29 9.35
N HIS A 107 12.55 10.38 9.92
CA HIS A 107 13.87 10.47 10.56
C HIS A 107 15.03 9.92 9.70
N ARG A 108 14.95 10.12 8.38
CA ARG A 108 15.93 9.65 7.39
C ARG A 108 15.85 10.51 6.13
N GLU A 109 16.99 10.79 5.52
CA GLU A 109 17.05 11.53 4.24
C GLU A 109 16.35 10.75 3.11
N VAL A 110 15.23 11.28 2.63
CA VAL A 110 14.42 10.74 1.54
C VAL A 110 13.97 11.85 0.60
N LYS A 111 13.60 11.48 -0.63
CA LYS A 111 12.90 12.35 -1.59
C LYS A 111 11.50 11.83 -1.86
N LEU A 112 10.57 12.74 -2.13
CA LEU A 112 9.23 12.38 -2.61
C LEU A 112 9.22 12.38 -4.15
N GLU A 113 9.25 11.20 -4.76
CA GLU A 113 9.30 11.06 -6.22
C GLU A 113 7.94 10.58 -6.77
N SER A 114 7.53 11.10 -7.93
CA SER A 114 6.32 10.67 -8.64
C SER A 114 6.62 9.61 -9.68
N ALA A 115 5.74 8.61 -9.81
CA ALA A 115 5.86 7.60 -10.86
C ALA A 115 5.75 8.25 -12.26
N ALA A 116 6.61 7.84 -13.19
CA ALA A 116 6.64 8.31 -14.57
C ALA A 116 6.86 7.14 -15.55
N PRO A 117 6.36 7.20 -16.80
CA PRO A 117 6.48 6.07 -17.75
C PRO A 117 7.93 5.70 -18.14
N ASP A 118 8.87 6.64 -17.99
CA ASP A 118 10.30 6.49 -18.23
C ASP A 118 11.12 6.22 -16.95
N MET A 119 10.44 6.04 -15.81
CA MET A 119 11.07 5.67 -14.55
C MET A 119 11.63 4.26 -14.61
N ARG A 120 12.95 4.15 -14.39
CA ARG A 120 13.68 2.88 -14.31
C ARG A 120 13.15 2.01 -13.17
N SER A 121 13.35 0.70 -13.27
CA SER A 121 13.10 -0.24 -12.16
C SER A 121 13.76 0.28 -10.88
N ALA A 122 12.97 0.35 -9.81
CA ALA A 122 13.44 0.67 -8.48
C ALA A 122 13.61 -0.63 -7.66
N THR A 123 14.26 -0.55 -6.50
CA THR A 123 14.31 -1.64 -5.53
C THR A 123 13.75 -1.18 -4.19
N ALA A 124 13.24 -2.14 -3.41
CA ALA A 124 12.75 -1.93 -2.05
C ALA A 124 13.29 -3.02 -1.13
N GLU A 125 13.06 -2.87 0.17
CA GLU A 125 13.47 -3.83 1.20
C GLU A 125 12.27 -4.49 1.86
N GLU A 126 12.43 -5.77 2.16
CA GLU A 126 11.52 -6.61 2.93
C GLU A 126 12.27 -7.14 4.16
N TYR A 127 11.61 -7.10 5.33
CA TYR A 127 12.11 -7.67 6.57
C TYR A 127 11.39 -9.00 6.87
N TRP A 128 12.16 -10.08 6.93
CA TRP A 128 11.66 -11.43 7.19
C TRP A 128 11.57 -11.67 8.70
N PRO A 129 10.37 -11.89 9.28
CA PRO A 129 10.24 -12.15 10.71
C PRO A 129 10.89 -13.48 11.12
N ASP A 130 11.29 -13.60 12.39
CA ASP A 130 11.81 -14.87 12.92
C ASP A 130 10.66 -15.86 13.16
N ILE A 131 10.20 -16.50 12.08
CA ILE A 131 9.13 -17.49 12.10
C ILE A 131 9.67 -18.80 11.52
N GLU A 132 9.44 -19.90 12.22
CA GLU A 132 9.83 -21.22 11.76
C GLU A 132 9.07 -21.61 10.49
N GLY A 133 9.81 -22.02 9.45
CA GLY A 133 9.27 -22.37 8.14
C GLY A 133 9.39 -21.27 7.08
N LEU A 134 9.70 -20.02 7.45
CA LEU A 134 10.07 -19.00 6.47
C LEU A 134 11.55 -19.11 6.05
N ASP A 135 11.84 -18.70 4.82
CA ASP A 135 13.19 -18.39 4.39
C ASP A 135 13.69 -17.10 5.06
N HIS A 136 15.00 -16.83 4.97
CA HIS A 136 15.61 -15.53 5.32
C HIS A 136 15.31 -14.96 6.74
N ARG A 137 14.86 -15.79 7.70
CA ARG A 137 14.48 -15.43 9.09
C ARG A 137 15.38 -14.39 9.79
N ASP A 138 14.74 -13.35 10.33
CA ASP A 138 15.35 -12.15 10.97
C ASP A 138 16.41 -11.43 10.12
N THR A 139 16.26 -11.47 8.80
CA THR A 139 17.10 -10.69 7.86
C THR A 139 16.28 -9.71 7.03
N VAL A 140 16.98 -8.85 6.28
CA VAL A 140 16.40 -7.93 5.31
C VAL A 140 16.90 -8.33 3.92
N THR A 141 15.99 -8.47 2.97
CA THR A 141 16.30 -8.76 1.56
C THR A 141 15.85 -7.60 0.67
N ASP A 142 16.45 -7.53 -0.52
CA ASP A 142 16.07 -6.58 -1.56
C ASP A 142 15.15 -7.26 -2.58
N PHE A 143 14.10 -6.57 -3.00
CA PHE A 143 13.25 -6.98 -4.12
C PHE A 143 13.12 -5.86 -5.16
N GLY A 144 12.82 -6.24 -6.40
CA GLY A 144 12.65 -5.31 -7.53
C GLY A 144 11.20 -4.85 -7.67
N LEU A 145 11.01 -3.58 -8.00
CA LEU A 145 9.73 -3.00 -8.40
C LEU A 145 9.65 -2.96 -9.94
N PRO A 146 8.48 -3.24 -10.55
CA PRO A 146 8.31 -3.16 -12.01
C PRO A 146 8.59 -1.74 -12.55
N GLU A 147 8.94 -1.65 -13.83
CA GLU A 147 9.22 -0.36 -14.48
C GLU A 147 7.99 0.57 -14.47
N GLY A 148 8.23 1.87 -14.34
CA GLY A 148 7.18 2.89 -14.32
C GLY A 148 6.28 2.90 -13.09
N THR A 149 6.58 2.12 -12.03
CA THR A 149 5.69 2.03 -10.85
C THR A 149 6.41 1.77 -9.51
N PHE A 150 5.65 1.88 -8.42
CA PHE A 150 6.08 1.70 -7.03
C PHE A 150 5.23 0.66 -6.27
N PHE A 151 4.52 -0.22 -6.97
CA PHE A 151 3.92 -1.44 -6.37
C PHE A 151 4.77 -2.67 -6.72
N ASP A 152 4.65 -3.73 -5.93
CA ASP A 152 5.46 -4.94 -5.99
C ASP A 152 4.95 -5.99 -7.00
N CYS A 153 3.69 -6.41 -6.86
CA CYS A 153 3.19 -7.66 -7.43
C CYS A 153 1.96 -7.49 -8.33
N ALA A 154 0.87 -6.88 -7.82
CA ALA A 154 -0.44 -6.95 -8.46
C ALA A 154 -0.98 -5.59 -8.95
N VAL A 155 -1.38 -5.52 -10.22
CA VAL A 155 -2.09 -4.36 -10.81
C VAL A 155 -3.50 -4.17 -10.20
N VAL A 156 -4.10 -5.26 -9.70
CA VAL A 156 -5.40 -5.26 -9.01
C VAL A 156 -5.32 -6.18 -7.79
N HIS A 157 -5.46 -5.61 -6.59
CA HIS A 157 -5.71 -6.35 -5.36
C HIS A 157 -7.22 -6.35 -5.05
N LEU A 158 -7.76 -7.54 -4.80
CA LEU A 158 -9.19 -7.82 -4.58
C LEU A 158 -9.36 -8.40 -3.17
N LEU A 159 -10.35 -7.94 -2.41
CA LEU A 159 -10.64 -8.48 -1.08
C LEU A 159 -12.14 -8.73 -0.91
N THR A 160 -12.52 -9.87 -0.33
CA THR A 160 -13.92 -10.15 -0.01
C THR A 160 -14.26 -9.74 1.42
N THR A 161 -15.52 -9.38 1.68
CA THR A 161 -15.98 -9.14 3.07
C THR A 161 -15.85 -10.40 3.94
N ALA A 162 -16.10 -11.58 3.36
CA ALA A 162 -16.00 -12.86 4.05
C ALA A 162 -14.60 -13.13 4.62
N ILE A 163 -13.52 -12.85 3.88
CA ILE A 163 -12.14 -12.98 4.39
C ILE A 163 -11.92 -12.07 5.61
N VAL A 164 -12.38 -10.82 5.54
CA VAL A 164 -12.20 -9.86 6.65
C VAL A 164 -12.99 -10.28 7.89
N ASP A 165 -14.21 -10.77 7.71
CA ASP A 165 -15.04 -11.26 8.83
C ASP A 165 -14.52 -12.58 9.40
N ARG A 166 -13.94 -13.45 8.56
CA ARG A 166 -13.23 -14.66 8.97
C ARG A 166 -12.01 -14.34 9.83
N LEU A 167 -11.18 -13.38 9.40
CA LEU A 167 -10.02 -12.91 10.17
C LEU A 167 -10.43 -12.32 11.54
N ARG A 168 -11.50 -11.51 11.57
CA ARG A 168 -12.09 -10.98 12.82
C ARG A 168 -12.56 -12.09 13.77
N SER A 169 -13.13 -13.16 13.23
CA SER A 169 -13.58 -14.32 14.03
C SER A 169 -12.41 -15.16 14.54
N LEU A 170 -11.31 -15.25 13.81
CA LEU A 170 -10.14 -16.07 14.18
C LEU A 170 -9.22 -15.36 15.17
N TYR A 171 -9.14 -14.02 15.13
CA TYR A 171 -8.34 -13.23 16.05
C TYR A 171 -9.09 -11.95 16.49
N PRO A 172 -10.02 -12.04 17.47
CA PRO A 172 -10.89 -10.93 17.87
C PRO A 172 -10.16 -9.72 18.47
N GLU A 173 -8.96 -9.91 19.02
CA GLU A 173 -8.07 -8.84 19.48
C GLU A 173 -7.45 -8.06 18.30
N GLY A 174 -7.47 -8.64 17.10
CA GLY A 174 -6.92 -8.08 15.87
C GLY A 174 -7.80 -7.00 15.23
N ARG A 175 -7.19 -5.88 14.84
CA ARG A 175 -7.89 -4.79 14.13
C ARG A 175 -7.86 -4.96 12.61
N PHE A 176 -8.72 -5.84 12.11
CA PHE A 176 -8.94 -6.09 10.68
C PHE A 176 -9.93 -5.08 10.09
N GLU A 177 -9.37 -4.15 9.31
CA GLU A 177 -10.06 -3.08 8.62
C GLU A 177 -9.73 -3.19 7.14
N VAL A 178 -10.73 -3.28 6.26
CA VAL A 178 -10.57 -3.39 4.79
C VAL A 178 -9.53 -2.39 4.25
N ARG A 179 -9.51 -1.17 4.78
CA ARG A 179 -8.60 -0.09 4.37
C ARG A 179 -7.12 -0.33 4.68
N ARG A 180 -6.77 -1.31 5.53
CA ARG A 180 -5.38 -1.68 5.84
C ARG A 180 -4.78 -2.61 4.80
N PHE A 181 -5.61 -3.33 4.05
CA PHE A 181 -5.18 -4.24 2.98
C PHE A 181 -5.01 -3.52 1.63
N ARG A 182 -5.55 -2.30 1.51
CA ARG A 182 -5.57 -1.50 0.26
C ARG A 182 -6.09 -2.23 -1.01
N PRO A 183 -7.21 -2.98 -0.95
CA PRO A 183 -7.79 -3.51 -2.18
C PRO A 183 -8.21 -2.37 -3.12
N ASN A 184 -8.00 -2.55 -4.41
CA ASN A 184 -8.60 -1.71 -5.44
C ASN A 184 -10.11 -1.94 -5.50
N LEU A 185 -10.55 -3.16 -5.17
CA LEU A 185 -11.93 -3.63 -5.23
C LEU A 185 -12.30 -4.48 -4.00
N VAL A 186 -13.44 -4.16 -3.39
CA VAL A 186 -13.99 -4.93 -2.27
C VAL A 186 -15.28 -5.59 -2.73
N VAL A 187 -15.39 -6.90 -2.56
CA VAL A 187 -16.57 -7.68 -2.98
C VAL A 187 -17.33 -8.15 -1.74
N GLU A 188 -18.62 -7.80 -1.68
CA GLU A 188 -19.54 -8.37 -0.72
C GLU A 188 -19.85 -9.82 -1.12
N ALA A 189 -19.54 -10.78 -0.24
CA ALA A 189 -19.86 -12.18 -0.47
C ALA A 189 -21.38 -12.41 -0.34
N ALA A 190 -21.96 -13.24 -1.21
CA ALA A 190 -23.37 -13.62 -1.11
C ALA A 190 -23.64 -14.32 0.23
N SER A 191 -24.70 -13.90 0.93
CA SER A 191 -25.07 -14.42 2.24
C SER A 191 -25.40 -15.92 2.17
N GLY A 192 -24.52 -16.76 2.70
CA GLY A 192 -24.75 -18.22 2.78
C GLY A 192 -23.48 -19.07 2.91
N ASN A 193 -22.34 -18.63 2.39
CA ASN A 193 -21.07 -19.36 2.51
C ASN A 193 -20.20 -18.78 3.64
N SER A 194 -20.10 -19.53 4.74
CA SER A 194 -19.16 -19.28 5.84
C SER A 194 -17.81 -19.99 5.68
N ASP A 195 -17.67 -20.80 4.64
CA ASP A 195 -16.53 -21.69 4.45
C ASP A 195 -15.46 -21.00 3.59
N PHE A 196 -14.46 -20.46 4.30
CA PHE A 196 -13.12 -20.07 3.85
C PHE A 196 -12.12 -20.58 4.90
#